data_AF-A0A523TF53-F1
#
_entry.id   AF-A0A523TF53-F1
#
_cell.length_a   1.000
_cell.length_b   1.000
_cell.length_c   1.000
_cell.angle_alpha   90.00
_cell.angle_beta   90.00
_cell.angle_gamma   90.00
#
_symmetry.space_group_name_H-M   'P 1'
#
loop_
_entity.id
_entity.type
_entity.pdbx_description
1 polymer ?
#
loop_
_entity_poly.entity_id
_entity_poly.type
_entity_poly.pdbx_seq_one_letter_code
_entity_poly.pdbx_strand_id
1 'polypeptide(L)'
;MPQTQKRTISEGRILKILLDTTYLLPAIGIAIKEHQKDLPLKLIQEGNQISICDISVFELSAKGAKHVSAGKLPPERVTRGIRAIVYNEQIEMIPTYESQLLLTAFKLRKTLNDFIDCLILSAAINHCDILLTEDKDIQNLKNNKKFNELLTTKNPKFKIQKPTHIL
;
A
#
# COMPACT_ATOMS: atom_id res chain seq x y z
N MET A 1 14.87 -27.33 23.77
CA MET A 1 14.09 -26.16 23.31
C MET A 1 14.98 -25.31 22.42
N PRO A 2 14.49 -24.94 21.24
CA PRO A 2 14.11 -23.54 21.02
C PRO A 2 12.61 -23.43 20.76
N GLN A 3 12.00 -22.38 21.31
CA GLN A 3 10.58 -22.11 21.19
C GLN A 3 10.28 -21.62 19.77
N THR A 4 9.59 -22.46 19.00
CA THR A 4 8.90 -22.08 17.77
C THR A 4 7.84 -21.04 18.14
N GLN A 5 8.14 -19.77 17.87
CA GLN A 5 7.19 -18.70 18.12
C GLN A 5 6.05 -18.82 17.10
N LYS A 6 4.84 -18.91 17.65
CA LYS A 6 3.59 -19.29 17.00
C LYS A 6 3.28 -18.42 15.79
N ARG A 7 3.10 -19.09 14.65
CA ARG A 7 2.23 -18.66 13.56
C ARG A 7 0.92 -18.11 14.13
N THR A 8 0.68 -16.81 13.98
CA THR A 8 -0.70 -16.29 13.92
C THR A 8 -1.16 -16.39 12.48
N ILE A 9 -1.44 -17.62 12.04
CA ILE A 9 -2.31 -17.83 10.88
C ILE A 9 -3.66 -17.27 11.30
N SER A 10 -4.05 -16.12 10.78
CA SER A 10 -5.45 -15.71 10.81
C SER A 10 -6.24 -16.66 9.91
N GLU A 11 -6.80 -17.71 10.52
CA GLU A 11 -7.96 -18.48 10.06
C GLU A 11 -8.07 -18.75 8.54
N GLY A 12 -7.05 -19.30 7.86
CA GLY A 12 -7.21 -19.84 6.48
C GLY A 12 -7.86 -18.90 5.44
N ARG A 13 -7.91 -17.59 5.71
CA ARG A 13 -8.63 -16.61 4.90
C ARG A 13 -7.62 -15.86 4.04
N ILE A 14 -7.85 -15.89 2.74
CA ILE A 14 -7.13 -15.05 1.78
C ILE A 14 -7.44 -13.59 2.11
N LEU A 15 -6.41 -12.82 2.47
CA LEU A 15 -6.53 -11.40 2.76
C LEU A 15 -6.34 -10.59 1.48
N LYS A 16 -7.13 -9.51 1.34
CA LYS A 16 -6.87 -8.46 0.36
C LYS A 16 -6.01 -7.37 0.99
N ILE A 17 -4.82 -7.16 0.46
CA ILE A 17 -3.83 -6.24 1.03
C ILE A 17 -3.49 -5.17 -0.01
N LEU A 18 -3.76 -3.91 0.34
CA LEU A 18 -3.26 -2.78 -0.43
C LEU A 18 -1.85 -2.43 0.03
N LEU A 19 -0.93 -2.36 -0.93
CA LEU A 19 0.44 -1.90 -0.70
C LEU A 19 0.56 -0.40 -0.97
N ASP A 20 1.06 0.33 0.02
CA ASP A 20 1.52 1.72 -0.17
C ASP A 20 2.73 1.76 -1.12
N THR A 21 2.87 2.89 -1.83
CA THR A 21 3.90 3.18 -2.83
C THR A 21 5.31 2.88 -2.33
N THR A 22 5.57 3.07 -1.02
CA THR A 22 6.86 2.77 -0.38
C THR A 22 7.34 1.35 -0.66
N TYR A 23 6.45 0.35 -0.65
CA TYR A 23 6.83 -1.06 -0.88
C TYR A 23 7.04 -1.40 -2.35
N LEU A 24 6.73 -0.48 -3.26
CA LEU A 24 6.93 -0.62 -4.69
C LEU A 24 8.24 0.02 -5.18
N LEU A 25 8.87 0.86 -4.35
CA LEU A 25 10.14 1.54 -4.65
C LEU A 25 11.28 0.59 -5.08
N PRO A 26 11.44 -0.62 -4.50
CA PRO A 26 12.46 -1.57 -4.95
C PRO A 26 12.33 -1.96 -6.42
N ALA A 27 11.10 -2.01 -6.96
CA ALA A 27 10.86 -2.37 -8.34
C ALA A 27 11.52 -1.38 -9.31
N ILE A 28 11.61 -0.10 -8.94
CA ILE A 28 12.28 0.96 -9.72
C ILE A 28 13.74 1.19 -9.31
N GLY A 29 14.28 0.37 -8.40
CA GLY A 29 15.68 0.44 -7.98
C GLY A 29 15.96 1.43 -6.83
N ILE A 30 14.94 1.88 -6.13
CA ILE A 30 15.10 2.71 -4.92
C ILE A 30 15.08 1.78 -3.69
N ALA A 31 16.14 1.86 -2.87
CA ALA A 31 16.27 1.02 -1.69
C ALA A 31 15.29 1.41 -0.57
N ILE A 32 14.79 0.40 0.14
CA ILE A 32 14.05 0.51 1.40
C ILE A 32 14.73 -0.39 2.45
N LYS A 33 14.17 -0.54 3.65
CA LYS A 33 14.73 -1.45 4.66
C LYS A 33 14.80 -2.87 4.09
N GLU A 34 15.95 -3.55 4.25
CA GLU A 34 16.25 -4.80 3.54
C GLU A 34 15.18 -5.89 3.72
N HIS A 35 14.65 -6.06 4.94
CA HIS A 35 13.60 -7.05 5.23
C HIS A 35 12.26 -6.78 4.52
N GLN A 36 12.07 -5.60 3.94
CA GLN A 36 10.84 -5.16 3.25
C GLN A 36 10.96 -5.21 1.72
N LYS A 37 12.18 -5.41 1.18
CA LYS A 37 12.45 -5.31 -0.26
C LYS A 37 11.62 -6.26 -1.12
N ASP A 38 11.43 -7.49 -0.65
CA ASP A 38 10.70 -8.54 -1.35
C ASP A 38 9.30 -8.77 -0.77
N LEU A 39 8.80 -7.83 0.05
CA LEU A 39 7.53 -7.95 0.74
C LEU A 39 6.35 -8.24 -0.22
N PRO A 40 6.20 -7.55 -1.38
CA PRO A 40 5.11 -7.88 -2.31
C PRO A 40 5.14 -9.34 -2.76
N LEU A 41 6.32 -9.86 -3.11
CA LEU A 41 6.50 -11.24 -3.58
C LEU A 41 6.19 -12.26 -2.47
N LYS A 42 6.65 -12.00 -1.24
CA LYS A 42 6.37 -12.87 -0.09
C LYS A 42 4.88 -12.98 0.20
N LEU A 43 4.17 -11.86 0.21
CA LEU A 43 2.73 -11.85 0.49
C LEU A 43 1.94 -12.58 -0.60
N ILE A 44 2.35 -12.48 -1.88
CA ILE A 44 1.78 -13.26 -2.99
C ILE A 44 2.02 -14.77 -2.78
N GLN A 45 3.25 -15.15 -2.42
CA GLN A 45 3.61 -16.56 -2.15
C GLN A 45 2.85 -17.16 -0.97
N GLU A 46 2.48 -16.33 0.00
CA GLU A 46 1.62 -16.71 1.14
C GLU A 46 0.14 -16.85 0.76
N GLY A 47 -0.23 -16.56 -0.49
CA GLY A 47 -1.59 -16.70 -1.02
C GLY A 47 -2.49 -15.50 -0.80
N ASN A 48 -1.94 -14.34 -0.40
CA ASN A 48 -2.71 -13.10 -0.27
C ASN A 48 -3.00 -12.48 -1.64
N GLN A 49 -4.11 -11.76 -1.74
CA GLN A 49 -4.41 -10.92 -2.89
C GLN A 49 -3.78 -9.54 -2.69
N ILE A 50 -2.92 -9.14 -3.63
CA ILE A 50 -2.23 -7.87 -3.59
C ILE A 50 -2.91 -6.87 -4.50
N SER A 51 -3.19 -5.70 -3.95
CA SER A 51 -3.74 -4.58 -4.70
C SER A 51 -2.84 -3.35 -4.55
N ILE A 52 -2.87 -2.46 -5.56
CA ILE A 52 -2.24 -1.13 -5.51
C ILE A 52 -3.24 -0.10 -6.03
N CYS A 53 -3.09 1.15 -5.61
CA CYS A 53 -3.84 2.27 -6.18
C CYS A 53 -3.12 2.77 -7.44
N ASP A 54 -3.83 3.07 -8.53
CA ASP A 54 -3.21 3.51 -9.78
C ASP A 54 -2.34 4.79 -9.62
N ILE A 55 -2.69 5.66 -8.66
CA ILE A 55 -1.91 6.85 -8.30
C ILE A 55 -0.50 6.51 -7.83
N SER A 56 -0.28 5.32 -7.27
CA SER A 56 1.04 4.85 -6.86
C SER A 56 1.99 4.72 -8.07
N VAL A 57 1.46 4.48 -9.28
CA VAL A 57 2.26 4.48 -10.52
C VAL A 57 2.77 5.87 -10.85
N PHE A 58 1.94 6.90 -10.67
CA PHE A 58 2.34 8.29 -10.81
C PHE A 58 3.40 8.67 -9.77
N GLU A 59 3.20 8.33 -8.50
CA GLU A 59 4.19 8.61 -7.45
C GLU A 59 5.53 7.90 -7.71
N LEU A 60 5.50 6.63 -8.14
CA LEU A 60 6.71 5.89 -8.53
C LEU A 60 7.44 6.61 -9.67
N SER A 61 6.70 7.09 -10.66
CA SER A 61 7.26 7.85 -11.78
C SER A 61 7.92 9.15 -11.31
N ALA A 62 7.25 9.90 -10.43
CA ALA A 62 7.77 11.15 -9.87
C ALA A 62 9.04 10.93 -9.02
N LYS A 63 9.02 9.90 -8.14
CA LYS A 63 10.18 9.52 -7.32
C LYS A 63 11.32 9.04 -8.21
N GLY A 64 11.03 8.20 -9.22
CA GLY A 64 12.02 7.77 -10.20
C GLY A 64 12.65 8.94 -10.96
N ALA A 65 11.84 9.88 -11.44
CA ALA A 65 12.31 11.07 -12.16
C ALA A 65 13.28 11.91 -11.33
N LYS A 66 13.01 12.08 -10.02
CA LYS A 66 13.92 12.78 -9.10
C LYS A 66 15.29 12.10 -9.00
N HIS A 67 15.34 10.76 -9.01
CA HIS A 67 16.61 10.02 -8.96
C HIS A 67 17.33 10.01 -10.30
N VAL A 68 16.58 9.96 -11.40
CA VAL A 68 17.12 10.07 -12.77
C VAL A 68 17.77 11.43 -12.99
N SER A 69 17.08 12.52 -12.64
CA SER A 69 17.62 13.88 -12.80
C SER A 69 18.86 14.13 -11.95
N ALA A 70 18.99 13.43 -10.82
CA ALA A 70 20.17 13.45 -9.97
C ALA A 70 21.30 12.50 -10.43
N GLY A 71 21.15 11.80 -11.57
CA GLY A 71 22.13 10.83 -12.08
C GLY A 71 22.28 9.56 -11.23
N LYS A 72 21.35 9.30 -10.30
CA LYS A 72 21.42 8.17 -9.35
C LYS A 72 20.79 6.89 -9.90
N LEU A 73 19.91 7.00 -10.89
CA LEU A 73 19.26 5.87 -11.54
C LEU A 73 19.18 6.10 -13.05
N PRO A 74 19.41 5.05 -13.87
CA PRO A 74 19.15 5.14 -15.29
C PRO A 74 17.63 5.15 -15.55
N PRO A 75 17.11 5.97 -16.49
CA PRO A 75 15.69 6.01 -16.85
C PRO A 75 15.10 4.63 -17.17
N GLU A 76 15.89 3.74 -17.77
CA GLU A 76 15.52 2.38 -18.14
C GLU A 76 15.23 1.51 -16.92
N ARG A 77 15.88 1.77 -15.78
CA ARG A 77 15.58 1.04 -14.54
C ARG A 77 14.19 1.40 -14.02
N VAL A 78 13.83 2.68 -14.05
CA VAL A 78 12.54 3.19 -13.59
C VAL A 78 11.42 2.66 -14.48
N THR A 79 11.55 2.83 -15.80
CA THR A 79 10.52 2.40 -16.76
C THR A 79 10.29 0.88 -16.73
N ARG A 80 11.35 0.06 -16.66
CA ARG A 80 11.22 -1.39 -16.49
C ARG A 80 10.52 -1.76 -15.19
N GLY A 81 10.86 -1.09 -14.08
CA GLY A 81 10.24 -1.33 -12.78
C GLY A 81 8.74 -1.04 -12.77
N ILE A 82 8.34 0.08 -13.37
CA ILE A 82 6.92 0.44 -13.49
C ILE A 82 6.18 -0.58 -14.37
N ARG A 83 6.73 -0.96 -15.53
CA ARG A 83 6.11 -1.97 -16.40
C ARG A 83 5.96 -3.31 -15.67
N ALA A 84 6.95 -3.72 -14.89
CA ALA A 84 6.88 -4.96 -14.11
C ALA A 84 5.78 -4.94 -13.04
N ILE A 85 5.37 -3.77 -12.55
CA ILE A 85 4.22 -3.64 -11.64
C ILE A 85 2.91 -3.64 -12.42
N VAL A 86 2.80 -2.76 -13.43
CA VAL A 86 1.54 -2.51 -14.17
C VAL A 86 1.06 -3.76 -14.91
N TYR A 87 1.97 -4.55 -15.46
CA TYR A 87 1.65 -5.74 -16.25
C TYR A 87 1.74 -7.05 -15.44
N ASN A 88 1.82 -6.97 -14.10
CA ASN A 88 1.79 -8.16 -13.27
C ASN A 88 0.34 -8.57 -12.97
N GLU A 89 -0.09 -9.68 -13.55
CA GLU A 89 -1.45 -10.22 -13.38
C GLU A 89 -1.78 -10.65 -11.94
N GLN A 90 -0.77 -10.79 -11.08
CA GLN A 90 -0.96 -11.11 -9.66
C GLN A 90 -1.22 -9.86 -8.80
N ILE A 91 -1.14 -8.66 -9.38
CA ILE A 91 -1.38 -7.38 -8.70
C ILE A 91 -2.67 -6.77 -9.26
N GLU A 92 -3.67 -6.61 -8.41
CA GLU A 92 -4.90 -5.88 -8.74
C GLU A 92 -4.63 -4.37 -8.73
N MET A 93 -5.03 -3.67 -9.79
CA MET A 93 -4.93 -2.21 -9.86
C MET A 93 -6.28 -1.57 -9.58
N ILE A 94 -6.36 -0.77 -8.52
CA ILE A 94 -7.58 -0.05 -8.14
C ILE A 94 -7.54 1.36 -8.77
N PRO A 95 -8.49 1.70 -9.66
CA PRO A 95 -8.52 2.99 -10.32
C PRO A 95 -9.00 4.12 -9.40
N THR A 96 -8.30 5.26 -9.42
CA THR A 96 -8.65 6.42 -8.59
C THR A 96 -9.93 7.14 -9.00
N TYR A 97 -10.41 6.93 -10.22
CA TYR A 97 -11.62 7.57 -10.73
C TYR A 97 -12.92 6.92 -10.22
N GLU A 98 -12.84 5.83 -9.46
CA GLU A 98 -14.04 5.20 -8.89
C GLU A 98 -14.77 6.14 -7.93
N SER A 99 -16.09 6.30 -8.15
CA SER A 99 -16.88 7.30 -7.41
C SER A 99 -16.90 7.05 -5.90
N GLN A 100 -17.01 5.80 -5.45
CA GLN A 100 -17.04 5.48 -4.02
C GLN A 100 -15.70 5.76 -3.33
N LEU A 101 -14.59 5.52 -4.04
CA LEU A 101 -13.25 5.86 -3.61
C LEU A 101 -13.11 7.39 -3.49
N LEU A 102 -13.46 8.15 -4.52
CA LEU A 102 -13.36 9.62 -4.49
C LEU A 102 -14.19 10.24 -3.36
N LEU A 103 -15.43 9.78 -3.18
CA LEU A 103 -16.29 10.26 -2.08
C LEU A 103 -15.70 9.99 -0.70
N THR A 104 -15.02 8.85 -0.53
CA THR A 104 -14.34 8.52 0.72
C THR A 104 -13.07 9.35 0.88
N ALA A 105 -12.29 9.56 -0.18
CA ALA A 105 -11.09 10.40 -0.17
C ALA A 105 -11.42 11.86 0.19
N PHE A 106 -12.50 12.43 -0.33
CA PHE A 106 -12.94 13.79 0.02
C PHE A 106 -13.31 13.93 1.50
N LYS A 107 -13.83 12.87 2.12
CA LYS A 107 -14.07 12.86 3.58
C LYS A 107 -12.76 12.78 4.35
N LEU A 108 -11.84 11.92 3.92
CA LEU A 108 -10.51 11.76 4.53
C LEU A 108 -9.67 13.03 4.46
N ARG A 109 -9.86 13.89 3.45
CA ARG A 109 -9.13 15.18 3.31
C ARG A 109 -9.35 16.13 4.50
N LYS A 110 -10.40 15.93 5.29
CA LYS A 110 -10.66 16.69 6.53
C LYS A 110 -9.74 16.27 7.69
N THR A 111 -9.07 15.12 7.58
CA THR A 111 -8.20 14.54 8.61
C THR A 111 -6.78 14.30 8.13
N LEU A 112 -6.57 14.07 6.83
CA LEU A 112 -5.26 13.93 6.20
C LEU A 112 -4.99 15.12 5.27
N ASN A 113 -3.75 15.59 5.27
CA ASN A 113 -3.35 16.76 4.50
C ASN A 113 -3.01 16.44 3.05
N ASP A 114 -2.31 15.33 2.81
CA ASP A 114 -1.99 14.89 1.46
C ASP A 114 -3.20 14.19 0.83
N PHE A 115 -3.59 14.64 -0.35
CA PHE A 115 -4.71 14.05 -1.08
C PHE A 115 -4.33 12.73 -1.77
N ILE A 116 -3.06 12.53 -2.12
CA ILE A 116 -2.58 11.24 -2.64
C ILE A 116 -2.73 10.17 -1.55
N ASP A 117 -2.34 10.48 -0.30
CA ASP A 117 -2.56 9.59 0.84
C ASP A 117 -4.05 9.33 1.10
N CYS A 118 -4.90 10.33 0.89
CA CYS A 118 -6.35 10.17 0.97
C CYS A 118 -6.87 9.18 -0.09
N LEU A 119 -6.34 9.21 -1.31
CA LEU A 119 -6.71 8.29 -2.39
C LEU A 119 -6.25 6.86 -2.09
N ILE A 120 -5.01 6.68 -1.64
CA ILE A 120 -4.45 5.37 -1.27
C ILE A 120 -5.24 4.75 -0.11
N LEU A 121 -5.46 5.52 0.96
CA LEU A 121 -6.23 5.05 2.11
C LEU A 121 -7.68 4.77 1.74
N SER A 122 -8.29 5.61 0.89
CA SER A 122 -9.64 5.39 0.39
C SER A 122 -9.75 4.10 -0.43
N ALA A 123 -8.82 3.84 -1.35
CA ALA A 123 -8.75 2.60 -2.12
C ALA A 123 -8.70 1.39 -1.19
N ALA A 124 -7.85 1.45 -0.17
CA ALA A 124 -7.69 0.35 0.77
C ALA A 124 -8.97 0.11 1.60
N ILE A 125 -9.63 1.16 2.09
CA ILE A 125 -10.88 1.05 2.86
C ILE A 125 -11.99 0.40 2.03
N ASN A 126 -12.12 0.75 0.75
CA ASN A 126 -13.22 0.29 -0.09
C ASN A 126 -13.00 -1.11 -0.66
N HIS A 127 -11.75 -1.55 -0.88
CA HIS A 127 -11.46 -2.78 -1.62
C HIS A 127 -10.69 -3.85 -0.83
N CYS A 128 -10.03 -3.47 0.27
CA CYS A 128 -9.06 -4.33 0.96
C CYS A 128 -9.42 -4.57 2.44
N ASP A 129 -8.84 -5.63 2.99
CA ASP A 129 -8.88 -5.90 4.43
C ASP A 129 -7.79 -5.11 5.17
N ILE A 130 -6.65 -4.87 4.51
CA ILE A 130 -5.46 -4.25 5.11
C ILE A 130 -4.86 -3.19 4.18
N LEU A 131 -4.45 -2.05 4.75
CA LEU A 131 -3.44 -1.16 4.17
C LEU A 131 -2.10 -1.39 4.87
N LEU A 132 -1.09 -1.74 4.10
CA LEU A 132 0.30 -1.72 4.54
C LEU A 132 0.92 -0.37 4.20
N THR A 133 1.38 0.37 5.20
CA THR A 133 2.04 1.69 5.03
C THR A 133 3.03 2.00 6.15
N GLU A 134 4.15 2.65 5.81
CA GLU A 134 5.06 3.25 6.80
C GLU A 134 4.65 4.68 7.19
N ASP A 135 3.68 5.28 6.49
CA ASP A 135 3.29 6.67 6.66
C ASP A 135 2.75 6.94 8.08
N LYS A 136 3.37 7.87 8.79
CA LYS A 136 3.02 8.14 10.19
C LYS A 136 1.68 8.84 10.32
N ASP A 137 1.33 9.71 9.38
CA ASP A 137 0.07 10.46 9.44
C ASP A 137 -1.10 9.50 9.25
N ILE A 138 -1.00 8.56 8.31
CA ILE A 138 -1.98 7.46 8.14
C ILE A 138 -2.00 6.56 9.38
N GLN A 139 -0.84 6.16 9.92
CA GLN A 139 -0.81 5.31 11.12
C GLN A 139 -1.44 5.99 12.35
N ASN A 140 -1.27 7.32 12.48
CA ASN A 140 -1.82 8.10 13.58
C ASN A 140 -3.35 8.27 13.52
N LEU A 141 -3.97 8.06 12.35
CA LEU A 141 -5.44 8.13 12.20
C LEU A 141 -6.19 7.13 13.07
N LYS A 142 -5.57 6.03 13.51
CA LYS A 142 -6.18 5.05 14.42
C LYS A 142 -6.72 5.69 15.71
N ASN A 143 -6.12 6.82 16.12
CA ASN A 143 -6.51 7.58 17.31
C ASN A 143 -7.54 8.68 17.02
N ASN A 144 -7.96 8.87 15.76
CA ASN A 144 -8.85 9.93 15.33
C ASN A 144 -10.32 9.46 15.33
N LYS A 145 -11.17 10.13 16.13
CA LYS A 145 -12.60 9.79 16.26
C LYS A 145 -13.37 9.85 14.94
N LYS A 146 -13.19 10.93 14.15
CA LYS A 146 -13.88 11.10 12.85
C LYS A 146 -13.50 10.01 11.85
N PHE A 147 -12.24 9.60 11.87
CA PHE A 147 -11.76 8.49 11.05
C PHE A 147 -12.39 7.15 11.50
N ASN A 148 -12.42 6.88 12.80
CA ASN A 148 -13.01 5.65 13.33
C ASN A 148 -14.53 5.57 13.07
N GLU A 149 -15.25 6.69 13.12
CA GLU A 149 -16.65 6.79 12.72
C GLU A 149 -16.82 6.43 11.23
N LEU A 150 -16.00 7.01 10.35
CA LEU A 150 -15.99 6.69 8.92
C LEU A 150 -15.75 5.18 8.69
N LEU A 151 -14.72 4.60 9.32
CA LEU A 151 -14.41 3.17 9.19
C LEU A 151 -15.57 2.28 9.66
N THR A 152 -16.18 2.60 10.81
CA THR A 152 -17.29 1.82 11.36
C THR A 152 -18.47 1.73 10.37
N THR A 153 -18.73 2.82 9.63
CA THR A 153 -19.81 2.84 8.62
C THR A 153 -19.46 2.15 7.30
N LYS A 154 -18.17 2.05 6.96
CA LYS A 154 -17.73 1.60 5.62
C LYS A 154 -17.11 0.21 5.63
N ASN A 155 -16.10 0.01 6.47
CA ASN A 155 -15.35 -1.24 6.54
C ASN A 155 -14.81 -1.42 7.97
N PRO A 156 -15.66 -1.91 8.91
CA PRO A 156 -15.30 -1.99 10.33
C PRO A 156 -14.19 -3.01 10.63
N LYS A 157 -13.88 -3.90 9.67
CA LYS A 157 -12.82 -4.92 9.81
C LYS A 157 -11.48 -4.47 9.20
N PHE A 158 -11.46 -3.32 8.50
CA PHE A 158 -10.27 -2.78 7.87
C PHE A 158 -9.17 -2.50 8.89
N LYS A 159 -7.91 -2.77 8.51
CA LYS A 159 -6.75 -2.52 9.36
C LYS A 159 -5.69 -1.73 8.62
N ILE A 160 -5.08 -0.78 9.32
CA ILE A 160 -3.84 -0.12 8.91
C ILE A 160 -2.69 -0.82 9.64
N GLN A 161 -1.67 -1.28 8.94
CA GLN A 161 -0.57 -2.06 9.52
C GLN A 161 0.80 -1.66 8.96
N LYS A 162 1.84 -2.04 9.70
CA LYS A 162 3.21 -2.09 9.21
C LYS A 162 3.59 -3.54 8.92
N PRO A 163 4.58 -3.81 8.06
CA PRO A 163 4.95 -5.17 7.64
C PRO A 163 5.39 -6.06 8.80
N THR A 164 5.99 -5.48 9.84
CA THR A 164 6.41 -6.19 11.06
C THR A 164 5.26 -6.81 11.85
N HIS A 165 4.00 -6.56 11.47
CA HIS A 165 2.81 -7.09 12.13
C HIS A 165 2.04 -8.11 11.28
N ILE A 166 2.56 -8.47 10.09
CA ILE A 166 1.95 -9.47 9.20
C ILE A 166 2.77 -10.76 9.15
N LEU A 167 4.09 -10.68 9.35
CA LEU A 167 5.03 -11.81 9.39
C LEU A 167 5.23 -12.36 10.82
#